data_AF-A0A534KQW4-F1
#
_entry.id   AF-A0A534KQW4-F1
#
_cell.length_a   1.000
_cell.length_b   1.000
_cell.length_c   1.000
_cell.angle_alpha   90.00
_cell.angle_beta   90.00
_cell.angle_gamma   90.00
#
_symmetry.space_group_name_H-M   'P 1'
#
loop_
_entity.id
_entity.type
_entity.pdbx_description
1 polymer ?
#
loop_
_entity_poly.entity_id
_entity_poly.type
_entity_poly.pdbx_seq_one_letter_code
_entity_poly.pdbx_strand_id
1 'polypeptide(L)'
;MAVLPAFLKLKVDHKTVLCRDLNAYRALRDFLLNSGYSSVYETDRVGEAKTAMATFACLSSLTGERLAVVLGMSAPEEVSHAQAPFAYGFAGKPQKDAQTYMQHLALRTTDIDKLKAYLESKGAEFLTPIYKDKDSFGPLLQSFTRELFDDEWFFIEFVQRDYDADKVGAGGTQFVQNTVKSLYVSKQEEFREWEKTGKKRKFLDGVPEKERTNLLRDILVNTEPKGYVETVAPITRHVKLT
;
A
#
# COMPACT_ATOMS: atom_id res chain seq x y z
N MET A 1 -20.95 22.84 -7.17
CA MET A 1 -19.97 21.77 -7.42
C MET A 1 -20.73 20.46 -7.52
N ALA A 2 -20.50 19.66 -8.55
CA ALA A 2 -21.15 18.35 -8.68
C ALA A 2 -20.78 17.47 -7.47
N VAL A 3 -21.76 16.72 -6.94
CA VAL A 3 -21.51 15.80 -5.82
C VAL A 3 -20.63 14.67 -6.34
N LEU A 4 -19.47 14.50 -5.73
CA LEU A 4 -18.56 13.42 -6.08
C LEU A 4 -19.23 12.06 -5.80
N PRO A 5 -19.23 11.11 -6.76
CA PRO A 5 -19.69 9.75 -6.55
C PRO A 5 -19.09 9.11 -5.28
N ALA A 6 -19.86 8.30 -4.57
CA ALA A 6 -19.45 7.73 -3.28
C ALA A 6 -18.16 6.87 -3.37
N PHE A 7 -17.95 6.16 -4.48
CA PHE A 7 -16.76 5.33 -4.69
C PHE A 7 -15.48 6.14 -4.97
N LEU A 8 -15.61 7.45 -5.24
CA LEU A 8 -14.47 8.37 -5.38
C LEU A 8 -14.17 9.13 -4.07
N LYS A 9 -15.00 8.96 -3.04
CA LYS A 9 -14.70 9.47 -1.69
C LYS A 9 -13.83 8.44 -0.98
N LEU A 10 -12.55 8.75 -0.88
CA LEU A 10 -11.54 7.83 -0.38
C LEU A 10 -11.22 8.12 1.09
N LYS A 11 -10.68 7.12 1.79
CA LYS A 11 -10.14 7.30 3.14
C LYS A 11 -8.81 6.55 3.24
N VAL A 12 -7.85 7.11 3.95
CA VAL A 12 -6.61 6.39 4.26
C VAL A 12 -6.94 5.11 5.05
N ASP A 13 -6.54 3.95 4.53
CA ASP A 13 -6.67 2.66 5.21
C ASP A 13 -5.43 2.37 6.04
N HIS A 14 -4.27 2.37 5.41
CA HIS A 14 -2.98 2.16 6.05
C HIS A 14 -1.84 2.77 5.20
N LYS A 15 -0.67 2.89 5.81
CA LYS A 15 0.57 3.33 5.15
C LYS A 15 1.63 2.26 5.31
N THR A 16 2.43 2.04 4.27
CA THR A 16 3.48 1.02 4.31
C THR A 16 4.85 1.63 4.10
N VAL A 17 5.72 1.42 5.07
CA VAL A 17 7.11 1.88 5.07
C VAL A 17 8.02 0.70 4.76
N LEU A 18 8.90 0.88 3.78
CA LEU A 18 9.91 -0.09 3.40
C LEU A 18 11.28 0.33 3.95
N CYS A 19 11.85 -0.53 4.77
CA CYS A 19 13.10 -0.32 5.48
C CYS A 19 14.31 -0.75 4.65
N ARG A 20 15.37 0.06 4.74
CA ARG A 20 16.63 -0.19 4.01
C ARG A 20 17.42 -1.38 4.51
N ASP A 21 17.32 -1.68 5.81
CA ASP A 21 18.11 -2.71 6.48
C ASP A 21 17.40 -3.23 7.74
N LEU A 22 17.93 -4.32 8.29
CA LEU A 22 17.39 -4.99 9.47
C LEU A 22 17.44 -4.12 10.74
N ASN A 23 18.45 -3.26 10.88
CA ASN A 23 18.57 -2.38 12.04
C ASN A 23 17.49 -1.30 12.01
N ALA A 24 17.26 -0.70 10.84
CA ALA A 24 16.17 0.26 10.63
C ALA A 24 14.80 -0.39 10.88
N TYR A 25 14.58 -1.60 10.35
CA TYR A 25 13.34 -2.36 10.58
C TYR A 25 13.08 -2.58 12.06
N ARG A 26 14.07 -3.11 12.79
CA ARG A 26 13.96 -3.37 14.24
C ARG A 26 13.76 -2.09 15.04
N ALA A 27 14.53 -1.04 14.74
CA ALA A 27 14.42 0.24 15.43
C ALA A 27 13.03 0.88 15.25
N LEU A 28 12.49 0.88 14.02
CA LEU A 28 11.15 1.40 13.73
C LEU A 28 10.05 0.58 14.40
N ARG A 29 10.13 -0.76 14.32
CA ARG A 29 9.23 -1.67 15.01
C ARG A 29 9.19 -1.40 16.51
N ASP A 30 10.36 -1.40 17.16
CA ASP A 30 10.47 -1.25 18.60
C ASP A 30 10.04 0.16 19.04
N PHE A 31 10.38 1.19 18.26
CA PHE A 31 9.90 2.55 18.50
C PHE A 31 8.37 2.63 18.47
N LEU A 32 7.71 2.04 17.46
CA LEU A 32 6.25 2.05 17.34
C LEU A 32 5.58 1.34 18.52
N LEU A 33 6.08 0.14 18.88
CA LEU A 33 5.58 -0.60 20.04
C LEU A 33 5.73 0.20 21.34
N ASN A 34 6.91 0.78 21.57
CA ASN A 34 7.18 1.60 22.75
C ASN A 34 6.40 2.93 22.75
N SER A 35 5.90 3.37 21.60
CA SER A 35 5.06 4.56 21.44
C SER A 35 3.56 4.27 21.61
N GLY A 36 3.19 3.05 22.04
CA GLY A 36 1.81 2.67 22.31
C GLY A 36 1.02 2.12 21.12
N TYR A 37 1.69 1.84 19.99
CA TYR A 37 1.07 1.07 18.92
C TYR A 37 0.93 -0.39 19.34
N SER A 38 -0.19 -1.00 18.99
CA SER A 38 -0.43 -2.43 19.21
C SER A 38 -0.07 -3.20 17.96
N SER A 39 0.69 -4.29 18.10
CA SER A 39 0.94 -5.23 16.99
C SER A 39 -0.36 -5.89 16.56
N VAL A 40 -0.61 -5.91 15.26
CA VAL A 40 -1.78 -6.57 14.64
C VAL A 40 -1.34 -7.77 13.82
N TYR A 41 -0.14 -7.70 13.24
CA TYR A 41 0.44 -8.79 12.47
C TYR A 41 1.95 -8.67 12.48
N GLU A 42 2.63 -9.81 12.58
CA GLU A 42 4.08 -9.86 12.44
C GLU A 42 4.47 -11.19 11.78
N THR A 43 5.35 -11.10 10.78
CA THR A 43 5.99 -12.26 10.17
C THR A 43 7.45 -11.96 9.91
N ASP A 44 8.31 -12.92 10.26
CA ASP A 44 9.74 -12.84 9.96
C ASP A 44 10.02 -13.14 8.48
N ARG A 45 9.10 -13.81 7.76
CA ARG A 45 9.27 -14.13 6.34
C ARG A 45 7.96 -14.43 5.61
N VAL A 46 7.68 -13.68 4.56
CA VAL A 46 6.62 -13.93 3.56
C VAL A 46 7.16 -13.72 2.14
N GLY A 47 6.89 -14.65 1.22
CA GLY A 47 7.34 -14.55 -0.17
C GLY A 47 7.73 -15.88 -0.79
N GLU A 48 8.56 -15.83 -1.83
CA GLU A 48 9.16 -16.99 -2.48
C GLU A 48 10.38 -17.49 -1.68
N ALA A 49 10.88 -18.69 -2.03
CA ALA A 49 12.09 -19.24 -1.40
C ALA A 49 13.28 -18.27 -1.53
N LYS A 50 13.26 -17.51 -2.62
CA LYS A 50 14.36 -16.79 -3.22
C LYS A 50 14.26 -15.26 -2.95
N THR A 51 13.04 -14.72 -3.05
CA THR A 51 12.66 -13.35 -2.66
C THR A 51 11.65 -13.37 -1.51
N ALA A 52 11.88 -12.68 -0.40
CA ALA A 52 10.92 -12.60 0.70
C ALA A 52 10.92 -11.25 1.40
N MET A 53 10.04 -11.07 2.38
CA MET A 53 9.98 -9.92 3.26
C MET A 53 9.69 -10.31 4.71
N ALA A 54 10.24 -9.55 5.65
CA ALA A 54 9.69 -9.45 6.99
C ALA A 54 8.65 -8.32 7.02
N THR A 55 7.60 -8.47 7.82
CA THR A 55 6.55 -7.45 7.93
C THR A 55 6.06 -7.36 9.37
N PHE A 56 5.96 -6.13 9.87
CA PHE A 56 5.35 -5.78 11.13
C PHE A 56 4.23 -4.77 10.86
N ALA A 57 2.99 -5.11 11.17
CA ALA A 57 1.85 -4.21 11.05
C ALA A 57 1.26 -3.89 12.42
N CYS A 58 0.95 -2.62 12.64
CA CYS A 58 0.49 -2.12 13.92
C CYS A 58 -0.65 -1.10 13.77
N LEU A 59 -1.34 -0.89 14.89
CA LEU A 59 -2.47 0.03 15.03
C LEU A 59 -2.23 0.98 16.20
N SER A 60 -2.37 2.28 15.95
CA SER A 60 -2.46 3.27 17.01
C SER A 60 -3.85 3.22 17.64
N SER A 61 -3.92 2.91 18.94
CA SER A 61 -5.18 2.95 19.70
C SER A 61 -5.68 4.39 19.93
N LEU A 62 -4.79 5.38 19.82
CA LEU A 62 -5.10 6.80 20.01
C LEU A 62 -5.71 7.43 18.76
N THR A 63 -5.14 7.15 17.59
CA THR A 63 -5.50 7.81 16.33
C THR A 63 -6.25 6.90 15.36
N GLY A 64 -6.26 5.59 15.61
CA GLY A 64 -6.76 4.59 14.67
C GLY A 64 -5.87 4.38 13.45
N GLU A 65 -4.69 5.01 13.40
CA GLU A 65 -3.73 4.88 12.30
C GLU A 65 -3.20 3.45 12.19
N ARG A 66 -3.12 2.93 10.97
CA ARG A 66 -2.57 1.62 10.64
C ARG A 66 -1.28 1.81 9.86
N LEU A 67 -0.20 1.19 10.33
CA LEU A 67 1.11 1.24 9.69
C LEU A 67 1.62 -0.18 9.46
N ALA A 68 2.23 -0.42 8.29
CA ALA A 68 3.03 -1.60 8.02
C ALA A 68 4.49 -1.19 7.82
N VAL A 69 5.39 -1.90 8.48
CA VAL A 69 6.84 -1.77 8.34
C VAL A 69 7.32 -3.04 7.67
N VAL A 70 8.02 -2.90 6.55
CA VAL A 70 8.42 -4.00 5.68
C VAL A 70 9.93 -3.97 5.50
N LEU A 71 10.57 -5.13 5.47
CA LEU A 71 11.97 -5.30 5.12
C LEU A 71 12.06 -6.36 4.02
N GLY A 72 12.66 -6.02 2.88
CA GLY A 72 12.99 -7.01 1.86
C GLY A 72 14.12 -7.94 2.33
N MET A 73 14.01 -9.22 1.99
CA MET A 73 14.96 -10.28 2.35
C MET A 73 15.34 -11.09 1.11
N SER A 74 16.64 -11.26 0.90
CA SER A 74 17.19 -12.12 -0.15
C SER A 74 17.52 -13.51 0.41
N ALA A 75 17.41 -14.56 -0.41
CA ALA A 75 18.04 -15.85 -0.11
C ALA A 75 19.56 -15.79 -0.32
N PRO A 76 20.37 -16.61 0.37
CA PRO A 76 21.84 -16.58 0.27
C PRO A 76 22.41 -16.77 -1.14
N GLU A 77 21.67 -17.45 -2.03
CA GLU A 77 22.11 -17.78 -3.39
C GLU A 77 21.37 -17.00 -4.48
N GLU A 78 20.60 -16.00 -4.09
CA GLU A 78 19.92 -15.15 -5.05
C GLU A 78 20.28 -13.70 -4.78
N VAL A 79 20.64 -12.98 -5.85
CA VAL A 79 20.55 -11.52 -5.89
C VAL A 79 19.07 -11.16 -6.03
N SER A 80 18.25 -11.59 -5.07
CA SER A 80 16.89 -11.09 -4.94
C SER A 80 17.03 -9.64 -4.49
N HIS A 81 16.91 -8.71 -5.42
CA HIS A 81 16.83 -7.29 -5.14
C HIS A 81 15.65 -7.06 -4.18
N ALA A 82 15.97 -6.98 -2.89
CA ALA A 82 15.04 -6.85 -1.79
C ALA A 82 14.31 -5.50 -1.94
N GLN A 83 13.30 -5.50 -2.81
CA GLN A 83 12.56 -4.35 -3.32
C GLN A 83 13.44 -3.38 -4.15
N ALA A 84 12.98 -3.06 -5.37
CA ALA A 84 13.74 -2.30 -6.37
C ALA A 84 14.45 -1.01 -5.88
N PRO A 85 13.89 -0.20 -4.96
CA PRO A 85 14.60 1.00 -4.51
C PRO A 85 15.95 0.73 -3.84
N PHE A 86 16.06 -0.39 -3.11
CA PHE A 86 17.29 -0.74 -2.38
C PHE A 86 18.26 -1.55 -3.22
N ALA A 87 18.00 -1.70 -4.52
CA ALA A 87 18.88 -2.34 -5.48
C ALA A 87 19.37 -1.36 -6.55
N TYR A 88 18.46 -0.53 -7.05
CA TYR A 88 18.73 0.35 -8.20
C TYR A 88 18.71 1.83 -7.80
N GLY A 89 18.41 2.14 -6.54
CA GLY A 89 18.39 3.50 -6.01
C GLY A 89 17.08 4.24 -6.23
N PHE A 90 17.12 5.53 -5.92
CA PHE A 90 16.02 6.50 -6.02
C PHE A 90 16.50 7.71 -6.82
N ALA A 91 15.74 8.18 -7.80
CA ALA A 91 16.03 9.42 -8.52
C ALA A 91 17.48 9.54 -9.05
N GLY A 92 18.08 8.43 -9.50
CA GLY A 92 19.46 8.38 -9.97
C GLY A 92 20.54 8.39 -8.87
N LYS A 93 20.16 8.24 -7.60
CA LYS A 93 21.10 8.15 -6.47
C LYS A 93 21.60 6.72 -6.25
N PRO A 94 22.88 6.53 -5.86
CA PRO A 94 23.43 5.23 -5.53
C PRO A 94 22.67 4.51 -4.42
N GLN A 95 22.64 3.18 -4.49
CA GLN A 95 22.04 2.28 -3.50
C GLN A 95 22.47 2.57 -2.05
N LYS A 96 23.74 2.93 -1.83
CA LYS A 96 24.27 3.27 -0.49
C LYS A 96 23.59 4.48 0.15
N ASP A 97 22.96 5.33 -0.65
CA ASP A 97 22.26 6.54 -0.21
C ASP A 97 20.75 6.29 -0.04
N ALA A 98 20.29 5.07 -0.28
CA ALA A 98 18.92 4.64 -0.11
C ALA A 98 18.49 4.76 1.36
N GLN A 99 17.42 5.49 1.61
CA GLN A 99 16.83 5.65 2.93
C GLN A 99 15.56 4.81 3.07
N THR A 100 15.14 4.55 4.32
CA THR A 100 13.79 4.03 4.59
C THR A 100 12.75 4.93 3.92
N TYR A 101 11.77 4.31 3.28
CA TYR A 101 10.96 4.94 2.25
C TYR A 101 9.47 4.56 2.40
N MET A 102 8.56 5.49 2.09
CA MET A 102 7.12 5.20 2.07
C MET A 102 6.78 4.45 0.78
N GLN A 103 6.53 3.14 0.86
CA GLN A 103 6.30 2.28 -0.31
C GLN A 103 4.96 2.56 -0.98
N HIS A 104 3.89 2.55 -0.20
CA HIS A 104 2.56 2.79 -0.72
C HIS A 104 1.64 3.40 0.33
N LEU A 105 0.61 4.05 -0.19
CA LEU A 105 -0.54 4.54 0.56
C LEU A 105 -1.76 3.72 0.15
N ALA A 106 -2.41 3.08 1.11
CA ALA A 106 -3.64 2.36 0.87
C ALA A 106 -4.86 3.26 1.07
N LEU A 107 -5.73 3.30 0.06
CA LEU A 107 -6.91 4.14 0.01
C LEU A 107 -8.18 3.28 -0.07
N ARG A 108 -9.01 3.40 0.96
CA ARG A 108 -10.29 2.71 1.06
C ARG A 108 -11.35 3.41 0.23
N THR A 109 -12.08 2.63 -0.55
CA THR A 109 -13.30 3.03 -1.26
C THR A 109 -14.50 2.19 -0.79
N THR A 110 -15.69 2.68 -1.12
CA THR A 110 -16.96 1.97 -0.92
C THR A 110 -17.26 0.96 -2.03
N ASP A 111 -16.61 1.07 -3.19
CA ASP A 111 -16.82 0.18 -4.34
C ASP A 111 -15.55 0.15 -5.22
N ILE A 112 -14.69 -0.85 -5.00
CA ILE A 112 -13.40 -0.99 -5.68
C ILE A 112 -13.57 -1.35 -7.16
N ASP A 113 -14.59 -2.11 -7.53
CA ASP A 113 -14.89 -2.46 -8.92
C ASP A 113 -15.23 -1.19 -9.72
N LYS A 114 -16.14 -0.36 -9.21
CA LYS A 114 -16.48 0.92 -9.85
C LYS A 114 -15.31 1.88 -9.89
N LEU A 115 -14.52 1.96 -8.81
CA LEU A 115 -13.35 2.82 -8.76
C LEU A 115 -12.31 2.41 -9.82
N LYS A 116 -11.95 1.12 -9.86
CA LYS A 116 -10.99 0.58 -10.82
C LYS A 116 -11.47 0.79 -12.25
N ALA A 117 -12.71 0.42 -12.56
CA ALA A 117 -13.28 0.61 -13.89
C ALA A 117 -13.32 2.10 -14.30
N TYR A 118 -13.67 3.00 -13.37
CA TYR A 118 -13.63 4.43 -13.62
C TYR A 118 -12.22 4.92 -13.95
N LEU A 119 -11.22 4.55 -13.14
CA LEU A 119 -9.83 4.96 -13.35
C LEU A 119 -9.25 4.37 -14.64
N GLU A 120 -9.51 3.10 -14.93
CA GLU A 120 -9.11 2.44 -16.19
C GLU A 120 -9.76 3.11 -17.41
N SER A 121 -11.03 3.55 -17.30
CA SER A 121 -11.70 4.34 -18.36
C SER A 121 -11.04 5.70 -18.62
N LYS A 122 -10.22 6.18 -17.68
CA LYS A 122 -9.40 7.39 -17.80
C LYS A 122 -7.97 7.11 -18.24
N GLY A 123 -7.64 5.87 -18.58
CA GLY A 123 -6.32 5.44 -19.02
C GLY A 123 -5.39 5.03 -17.87
N ALA A 124 -5.93 4.77 -16.67
CA ALA A 124 -5.13 4.34 -15.55
C ALA A 124 -4.75 2.85 -15.63
N GLU A 125 -3.53 2.51 -15.21
CA GLU A 125 -2.96 1.17 -15.31
C GLU A 125 -2.70 0.55 -13.94
N PHE A 126 -3.43 -0.51 -13.63
CA PHE A 126 -3.20 -1.28 -12.42
C PHE A 126 -2.14 -2.35 -12.65
N LEU A 127 -1.37 -2.65 -11.60
CA LEU A 127 -0.44 -3.76 -11.61
C LEU A 127 -1.17 -5.09 -11.43
N THR A 128 -2.21 -5.10 -10.60
CA THR A 128 -2.89 -6.35 -10.21
C THR A 128 -4.37 -6.31 -10.56
N PRO A 129 -5.01 -7.50 -10.70
CA PRO A 129 -6.47 -7.57 -10.61
C PRO A 129 -6.94 -7.15 -9.21
N ILE A 130 -8.25 -7.19 -8.99
CA ILE A 130 -8.82 -7.09 -7.63
C ILE A 130 -8.68 -8.48 -6.99
N TYR A 131 -7.85 -8.55 -5.96
CA TYR A 131 -7.72 -9.75 -5.14
C TYR A 131 -8.73 -9.72 -4.00
N LYS A 132 -9.30 -10.88 -3.67
CA LYS A 132 -10.24 -11.07 -2.55
C LYS A 132 -9.55 -11.90 -1.48
N ASP A 133 -9.36 -11.30 -0.30
CA ASP A 133 -8.72 -11.95 0.84
C ASP A 133 -9.37 -11.57 2.17
N LYS A 134 -8.78 -12.08 3.25
CA LYS A 134 -8.94 -11.63 4.62
C LYS A 134 -7.53 -11.31 5.16
N ASP A 135 -7.30 -10.05 5.51
CA ASP A 135 -6.09 -9.65 6.23
C ASP A 135 -6.33 -9.70 7.76
N SER A 136 -5.32 -9.29 8.52
CA SER A 136 -5.38 -9.23 9.99
C SER A 136 -6.39 -8.19 10.51
N PHE A 137 -6.97 -7.37 9.64
CA PHE A 137 -8.03 -6.40 9.94
C PHE A 137 -9.42 -6.83 9.41
N GLY A 138 -9.55 -8.00 8.76
CA GLY A 138 -10.82 -8.56 8.28
C GLY A 138 -10.87 -8.80 6.76
N PRO A 139 -12.06 -9.07 6.20
CA PRO A 139 -12.23 -9.21 4.75
C PRO A 139 -11.73 -7.97 4.00
N LEU A 140 -11.04 -8.20 2.89
CA LEU A 140 -10.37 -7.18 2.11
C LEU A 140 -10.45 -7.49 0.62
N LEU A 141 -10.97 -6.56 -0.17
CA LEU A 141 -10.66 -6.47 -1.59
C LEU A 141 -9.51 -5.49 -1.76
N GLN A 142 -8.52 -5.81 -2.59
CA GLN A 142 -7.35 -4.96 -2.79
C GLN A 142 -6.80 -5.04 -4.21
N SER A 143 -6.23 -3.94 -4.70
CA SER A 143 -5.57 -3.86 -6.00
C SER A 143 -4.45 -2.83 -5.98
N PHE A 144 -3.27 -3.19 -6.49
CA PHE A 144 -2.13 -2.28 -6.60
C PHE A 144 -2.16 -1.57 -7.94
N THR A 145 -1.89 -0.27 -7.91
CA THR A 145 -1.56 0.48 -9.12
C THR A 145 -0.16 0.11 -9.61
N ARG A 146 0.14 0.42 -10.87
CA ARG A 146 1.53 0.65 -11.30
C ARG A 146 2.14 1.82 -10.52
N GLU A 147 3.44 2.03 -10.69
CA GLU A 147 4.18 3.11 -10.02
C GLU A 147 3.65 4.51 -10.43
N LEU A 148 3.72 5.50 -9.54
CA LEU A 148 3.21 6.85 -9.80
C LEU A 148 4.27 7.76 -10.43
N PHE A 149 5.53 7.59 -10.03
CA PHE A 149 6.63 8.50 -10.36
C PHE A 149 7.76 7.79 -11.09
N ASP A 150 8.53 8.55 -11.88
CA ASP A 150 9.68 8.02 -12.63
C ASP A 150 10.84 7.68 -11.69
N ASP A 151 11.06 8.53 -10.70
CA ASP A 151 12.21 8.56 -9.83
C ASP A 151 12.02 7.83 -8.49
N GLU A 152 10.78 7.48 -8.15
CA GLU A 152 10.41 6.77 -6.93
C GLU A 152 9.54 5.55 -7.22
N TRP A 153 9.69 4.49 -6.43
CA TRP A 153 8.89 3.27 -6.55
C TRP A 153 7.61 3.33 -5.69
N PHE A 154 6.90 4.47 -5.80
CA PHE A 154 5.67 4.73 -5.04
C PHE A 154 4.45 4.30 -5.82
N PHE A 155 3.60 3.50 -5.18
CA PHE A 155 2.31 3.11 -5.75
C PHE A 155 1.16 3.35 -4.77
N ILE A 156 -0.07 3.31 -5.28
CA ILE A 156 -1.28 3.35 -4.47
C ILE A 156 -1.85 1.93 -4.39
N GLU A 157 -2.28 1.54 -3.20
CA GLU A 157 -3.16 0.40 -3.04
C GLU A 157 -4.60 0.91 -2.89
N PHE A 158 -5.53 0.38 -3.67
CA PHE A 158 -6.95 0.62 -3.44
C PHE A 158 -7.56 -0.57 -2.71
N VAL A 159 -8.35 -0.28 -1.68
CA VAL A 159 -8.96 -1.30 -0.83
C VAL A 159 -10.45 -1.11 -0.63
N GLN A 160 -11.16 -2.20 -0.34
CA GLN A 160 -12.52 -2.18 0.17
C GLN A 160 -12.67 -3.21 1.29
N ARG A 161 -13.18 -2.78 2.45
CA ARG A 161 -13.43 -3.65 3.62
C ARG A 161 -14.91 -3.87 3.88
N ASP A 162 -15.72 -2.86 3.60
CA ASP A 162 -17.16 -2.88 3.82
C ASP A 162 -17.85 -3.52 2.61
N TYR A 163 -17.83 -4.85 2.56
CA TYR A 163 -18.53 -5.63 1.53
C TYR A 163 -19.17 -6.88 2.14
N ASP A 164 -20.30 -7.28 1.56
CA ASP A 164 -20.91 -8.56 1.88
C ASP A 164 -20.10 -9.67 1.19
N ALA A 165 -19.29 -10.38 1.98
CA ALA A 165 -18.37 -11.39 1.47
C ALA A 165 -19.07 -12.52 0.71
N ASP A 166 -20.34 -12.77 1.03
CA ASP A 166 -21.19 -13.80 0.43
C ASP A 166 -21.87 -13.31 -0.87
N LYS A 167 -21.95 -11.99 -1.10
CA LYS A 167 -22.55 -11.39 -2.32
C LYS A 167 -21.55 -10.94 -3.38
N VAL A 168 -20.26 -10.83 -3.04
CA VAL A 168 -19.22 -10.59 -4.06
C VAL A 168 -19.08 -11.86 -4.90
N GLY A 169 -19.69 -11.83 -6.10
CA GLY A 169 -19.77 -12.95 -7.02
C GLY A 169 -18.41 -13.55 -7.39
N ALA A 170 -18.44 -14.70 -8.06
CA ALA A 170 -17.28 -15.55 -8.41
C ALA A 170 -16.14 -14.88 -9.22
N GLY A 171 -16.22 -13.57 -9.49
CA GLY A 171 -15.20 -12.78 -10.20
C GLY A 171 -14.06 -12.26 -9.32
N GLY A 172 -14.15 -12.37 -7.99
CA GLY A 172 -13.04 -12.06 -7.08
C GLY A 172 -12.27 -13.32 -6.72
N THR A 173 -11.02 -13.44 -7.13
CA THR A 173 -10.15 -14.58 -6.80
C THR A 173 -10.00 -14.69 -5.27
N GLN A 174 -10.72 -15.63 -4.64
CA GLN A 174 -10.61 -15.94 -3.21
C GLN A 174 -9.30 -16.69 -2.95
N PHE A 175 -8.34 -16.12 -2.22
CA PHE A 175 -7.26 -16.95 -1.67
C PHE A 175 -6.73 -16.46 -0.32
N VAL A 176 -7.11 -17.19 0.72
CA VAL A 176 -6.58 -17.12 2.08
C VAL A 176 -5.08 -17.52 2.05
N GLN A 177 -4.21 -16.70 2.63
CA GLN A 177 -2.73 -16.81 2.68
C GLN A 177 -1.91 -16.50 1.41
N ASN A 178 -2.51 -16.46 0.22
CA ASN A 178 -1.74 -16.23 -1.01
C ASN A 178 -1.71 -14.77 -1.48
N THR A 179 -2.56 -13.86 -1.00
CA THR A 179 -2.65 -12.52 -1.62
C THR A 179 -1.43 -11.66 -1.39
N VAL A 180 -0.90 -11.62 -0.16
CA VAL A 180 0.36 -10.91 0.13
C VAL A 180 1.48 -11.46 -0.77
N LYS A 181 1.58 -12.79 -0.89
CA LYS A 181 2.52 -13.45 -1.80
C LYS A 181 2.28 -13.07 -3.26
N SER A 182 1.03 -13.11 -3.75
CA SER A 182 0.67 -12.79 -5.13
C SER A 182 0.91 -11.32 -5.49
N LEU A 183 0.56 -10.41 -4.59
CA LEU A 183 0.85 -8.98 -4.72
C LEU A 183 2.35 -8.75 -4.86
N TYR A 184 3.15 -9.44 -4.04
CA TYR A 184 4.59 -9.36 -4.11
C TYR A 184 5.15 -10.00 -5.37
N VAL A 185 4.63 -11.13 -5.83
CA VAL A 185 5.01 -11.73 -7.10
C VAL A 185 4.75 -10.75 -8.25
N SER A 186 3.57 -10.11 -8.30
CA SER A 186 3.27 -9.10 -9.33
C SER A 186 4.24 -7.91 -9.28
N LYS A 187 4.64 -7.46 -8.09
CA LYS A 187 5.66 -6.40 -7.95
C LYS A 187 7.03 -6.87 -8.44
N GLN A 188 7.42 -8.10 -8.15
CA GLN A 188 8.67 -8.68 -8.66
C GLN A 188 8.66 -8.82 -10.19
N GLU A 189 7.51 -9.18 -10.78
CA GLU A 189 7.35 -9.26 -12.24
C GLU A 189 7.47 -7.88 -12.90
N GLU A 190 6.89 -6.83 -12.30
CA GLU A 190 7.07 -5.45 -12.74
C GLU A 190 8.55 -5.03 -12.72
N PHE A 191 9.30 -5.43 -11.70
CA PHE A 191 10.74 -5.16 -11.65
C PHE A 191 11.50 -5.92 -12.75
N ARG A 192 11.19 -7.20 -12.96
CA ARG A 192 11.80 -8.01 -14.04
C ARG A 192 11.46 -7.44 -15.43
N GLU A 193 10.28 -6.85 -15.61
CA GLU A 193 9.90 -6.12 -16.83
C GLU A 193 10.78 -4.88 -17.04
N TRP A 194 10.96 -4.08 -15.99
CA TRP A 194 11.82 -2.91 -16.03
C TRP A 194 13.29 -3.26 -16.32
N GLU A 195 13.85 -4.28 -15.67
CA GLU A 195 15.23 -4.72 -15.90
C GLU A 195 15.50 -5.09 -17.36
N LYS A 196 14.52 -5.71 -18.01
CA LYS A 196 14.64 -6.13 -19.42
C LYS A 196 14.50 -4.97 -20.40
N THR A 197 13.69 -3.97 -20.07
CA THR A 197 13.26 -2.94 -21.02
C THR A 197 13.89 -1.58 -20.77
N GLY A 198 14.40 -1.34 -19.56
CA GLY A 198 14.81 -0.02 -19.06
C GLY A 198 13.65 0.97 -18.95
N LYS A 199 12.40 0.53 -19.11
CA LYS A 199 11.21 1.39 -19.13
C LYS A 199 10.32 1.08 -17.95
N LYS A 200 10.02 2.12 -17.16
CA LYS A 200 9.11 2.03 -16.03
C LYS A 200 7.73 2.46 -16.48
N ARG A 201 6.76 1.55 -16.43
CA ARG A 201 5.36 1.85 -16.71
C ARG A 201 4.70 2.42 -15.46
N LYS A 202 3.95 3.50 -15.63
CA LYS A 202 3.30 4.21 -14.54
C LYS A 202 1.78 4.10 -14.60
N PHE A 203 1.17 4.31 -13.45
CA PHE A 203 -0.27 4.28 -13.24
C PHE A 203 -1.04 5.16 -14.23
N LEU A 204 -0.46 6.27 -14.70
CA LEU A 204 -1.13 7.22 -15.60
C LEU A 204 -0.27 7.57 -16.83
N ASP A 205 0.51 6.61 -17.33
CA ASP A 205 1.37 6.83 -18.51
C ASP A 205 0.59 7.13 -19.78
N GLY A 206 -0.55 6.46 -19.97
CA GLY A 206 -1.44 6.70 -21.11
C GLY A 206 -2.26 7.99 -21.02
N VAL A 207 -2.12 8.78 -19.94
CA VAL A 207 -3.00 9.92 -19.65
C VAL A 207 -2.29 11.25 -19.95
N PRO A 208 -2.93 12.18 -20.70
CA PRO A 208 -2.37 13.50 -20.94
C PRO A 208 -2.01 14.23 -19.65
N GLU A 209 -0.88 14.95 -19.63
CA GLU A 209 -0.30 15.54 -18.41
C GLU A 209 -1.28 16.39 -17.58
N LYS A 210 -2.10 17.22 -18.24
CA LYS A 210 -3.11 18.05 -17.58
C LYS A 210 -4.18 17.20 -16.90
N GLU A 211 -4.62 16.13 -17.54
CA GLU A 211 -5.63 15.21 -17.01
C GLU A 211 -5.04 14.34 -15.90
N ARG A 212 -3.81 13.86 -16.07
CA ARG A 212 -3.05 13.14 -15.03
C ARG A 212 -2.93 13.94 -13.75
N THR A 213 -2.55 15.21 -13.85
CA THR A 213 -2.44 16.12 -12.69
C THR A 213 -3.79 16.27 -11.97
N ASN A 214 -4.87 16.41 -12.73
CA ASN A 214 -6.21 16.51 -12.16
C ASN A 214 -6.65 15.20 -11.49
N LEU A 215 -6.41 14.04 -12.11
CA LEU A 215 -6.76 12.74 -11.53
C LEU A 215 -5.99 12.45 -10.25
N LEU A 216 -4.67 12.72 -10.21
CA LEU A 216 -3.88 12.56 -9.00
C LEU A 216 -4.36 13.51 -7.90
N ARG A 217 -4.64 14.77 -8.25
CA ARG A 217 -5.21 15.73 -7.31
C ARG A 217 -6.56 15.24 -6.79
N ASP A 218 -7.44 14.74 -7.65
CA ASP A 218 -8.74 14.24 -7.22
C ASP A 218 -8.58 13.04 -6.29
N ILE A 219 -7.73 12.07 -6.62
CA ILE A 219 -7.44 10.91 -5.75
C ILE A 219 -6.95 11.38 -4.38
N LEU A 220 -5.96 12.28 -4.34
CA LEU A 220 -5.33 12.73 -3.10
C LEU A 220 -6.20 13.68 -2.28
N VAL A 221 -6.89 14.64 -2.90
CA VAL A 221 -7.79 15.58 -2.22
C VAL A 221 -9.01 14.86 -1.66
N ASN A 222 -9.48 13.80 -2.33
CA ASN A 222 -10.61 13.02 -1.85
C ASN A 222 -10.25 12.03 -0.74
N THR A 223 -9.00 12.02 -0.23
CA THR A 223 -8.59 11.21 0.94
C THR A 223 -9.02 11.82 2.28
N GLU A 224 -9.35 13.11 2.30
CA GLU A 224 -9.97 13.83 3.42
C GLU A 224 -11.06 14.78 2.88
N PRO A 225 -12.24 14.27 2.49
CA PRO A 225 -13.25 15.10 1.86
C PRO A 225 -13.77 16.17 2.85
N LYS A 226 -13.87 17.43 2.39
CA LYS A 226 -14.50 18.51 3.16
C LYS A 226 -15.88 18.07 3.67
N GLY A 227 -16.08 18.14 4.99
CA GLY A 227 -17.33 17.70 5.65
C GLY A 227 -17.25 16.35 6.36
N TYR A 228 -16.07 15.73 6.48
CA TYR A 228 -15.86 14.61 7.40
C TYR A 228 -15.88 15.13 8.85
N VAL A 229 -16.80 14.63 9.68
CA VAL A 229 -16.83 14.92 11.11
C VAL A 229 -15.63 14.20 11.73
N GLU A 230 -14.73 14.95 12.37
CA GLU A 230 -13.72 14.39 13.28
C GLU A 230 -14.47 13.50 14.28
N THR A 231 -14.30 12.19 14.17
CA THR A 231 -14.84 11.26 15.16
C THR A 231 -14.11 11.50 16.47
N VAL A 232 -14.73 12.37 17.28
CA VAL A 232 -14.67 12.51 18.73
C VAL A 232 -13.26 12.58 19.32
N ALA A 233 -12.92 13.72 19.92
CA ALA A 233 -11.74 13.89 20.75
C ALA A 233 -11.53 12.66 21.66
N PRO A 234 -10.28 12.20 21.87
CA PRO A 234 -10.02 11.12 22.82
C PRO A 234 -10.72 11.50 24.12
N ILE A 235 -11.57 10.60 24.63
CA ILE A 235 -12.15 10.78 25.96
C ILE A 235 -10.95 11.01 26.87
N THR A 236 -10.82 12.23 27.36
CA THR A 236 -9.95 12.59 28.47
C THR A 236 -10.39 11.70 29.62
N ARG A 237 -9.79 10.51 29.74
CA ARG A 237 -9.80 9.81 31.00
C ARG A 237 -9.03 10.73 31.93
N HIS A 238 -9.79 11.42 32.79
CA HIS A 238 -9.29 12.06 33.98
C HIS A 238 -8.49 11.04 34.78
N VAL A 239 -7.19 10.92 34.49
CA VAL A 239 -6.24 10.35 35.42
C VAL A 239 -6.09 11.39 36.51
N LYS A 240 -6.88 11.26 37.57
CA LYS A 240 -6.48 11.82 38.85
C LYS A 240 -5.25 11.03 39.27
N LEU A 241 -4.08 11.67 39.20
CA LEU A 241 -2.92 11.24 39.97
C LEU A 241 -3.30 11.41 41.44
N THR A 242 -3.55 10.29 42.10
CA THR A 242 -3.42 10.14 43.56
C THR A 242 -2.17 9.34 43.82
#